data_AF-A0A2W6ATG7-F1
#
_entry.id   AF-A0A2W6ATG7-F1
#
_cell.length_a   1.000
_cell.length_b   1.000
_cell.length_c   1.000
_cell.angle_alpha   90.00
_cell.angle_beta   90.00
_cell.angle_gamma   90.00
#
_symmetry.space_group_name_H-M   'P 1'
#
loop_
_entity.id
_entity.type
_entity.pdbx_description
1 polymer ?
#
loop_
_entity_poly.entity_id
_entity_poly.type
_entity_poly.pdbx_seq_one_letter_code
_entity_poly.pdbx_strand_id
1 'polypeptide(L)'
;MTEGADGDGCTWESLPLLAAQEELLVERVIAPEIARARGVFSAHDPAQLEALGFAPSQRLIPSLVIPVHDLDGNRVGVYARPRDPRNGDRGKPIKYEWPARHHLRLDVPRGIRAQVRDASIPLWVTEGPLKADAAVSRGLCCVALPGVWGFLGNEDIVADWKRIPLSSGKVPRRVYIAFDSDVMQKIEVHRALARLRQMLLNAGADVFIVHLAYLLPEDKHAEIGT
;
A
#
# COMPACT_ATOMS: atom_id res chain seq x y z
N MET A 1 17.97 0.16 26.00
CA MET A 1 18.80 1.26 25.45
C MET A 1 18.46 1.33 23.98
N THR A 2 17.53 2.21 23.63
CA THR A 2 17.05 2.43 22.27
C THR A 2 18.02 3.41 21.61
N GLU A 3 18.89 2.91 20.73
CA GLU A 3 19.54 3.77 19.75
C GLU A 3 18.44 4.36 18.87
N GLY A 4 18.15 5.65 19.10
CA GLY A 4 17.40 6.45 18.15
C GLY A 4 18.20 6.45 16.86
N ALA A 5 17.58 5.98 15.78
CA ALA A 5 18.09 6.22 14.45
C ALA A 5 18.06 7.74 14.24
N ASP A 6 19.22 8.36 14.34
CA ASP A 6 19.45 9.69 13.80
C ASP A 6 18.93 9.70 12.36
N GLY A 7 17.87 10.48 12.15
CA GLY A 7 17.21 10.61 10.86
C GLY A 7 18.22 11.13 9.85
N ASP A 8 18.69 10.23 8.98
CA ASP A 8 19.33 10.54 7.71
C ASP A 8 18.48 11.63 7.05
N GLY A 9 18.94 12.90 7.10
CA GLY A 9 18.17 14.16 6.97
C GLY A 9 17.39 14.34 5.66
N CYS A 10 16.51 13.39 5.38
CA CYS A 10 15.72 13.25 4.18
C CYS A 10 14.53 14.18 4.31
N THR A 11 14.57 15.27 3.55
CA THR A 11 13.46 16.21 3.47
C THR A 11 12.73 16.04 2.14
N TRP A 12 11.52 16.58 2.05
CA TRP A 12 10.70 16.47 0.83
C TRP A 12 11.37 17.16 -0.37
N GLU A 13 12.11 18.24 -0.13
CA GLU A 13 12.83 19.00 -1.16
C GLU A 13 13.93 18.19 -1.85
N SER A 14 14.41 17.12 -1.20
CA SER A 14 15.40 16.20 -1.78
C SER A 14 14.80 15.17 -2.74
N LEU A 15 13.46 15.05 -2.79
CA LEU A 15 12.77 14.06 -3.59
C LEU A 15 12.38 14.62 -4.98
N PRO A 16 12.40 13.78 -6.03
CA PRO A 16 12.00 14.18 -7.38
C PRO A 16 10.47 14.26 -7.51
N LEU A 17 9.83 15.14 -6.72
CA LEU A 17 8.39 15.31 -6.64
C LEU A 17 7.98 16.73 -7.05
N LEU A 18 6.83 16.83 -7.72
CA LEU A 18 6.15 18.10 -7.89
C LEU A 18 5.30 18.38 -6.64
N ALA A 19 5.07 19.66 -6.33
CA ALA A 19 4.39 20.10 -5.12
C ALA A 19 3.05 19.38 -4.84
N ALA A 20 2.20 19.21 -5.87
CA ALA A 20 0.91 18.53 -5.70
C ALA A 20 1.04 17.04 -5.31
N GLN A 21 2.07 16.35 -5.81
CA GLN A 21 2.34 14.96 -5.45
C GLN A 21 2.98 14.84 -4.06
N GLU A 22 3.80 15.80 -3.67
CA GLU A 22 4.33 15.92 -2.31
C GLU A 22 3.20 16.15 -1.30
N GLU A 23 2.35 17.16 -1.53
CA GLU A 23 1.17 17.46 -0.70
C GLU A 23 0.30 16.23 -0.48
N LEU A 24 0.08 15.42 -1.53
CA LEU A 24 -0.66 14.16 -1.44
C LEU A 24 -0.01 13.14 -0.50
N LEU A 25 1.33 13.04 -0.49
CA LEU A 25 2.05 12.11 0.38
C LEU A 25 2.04 12.60 1.83
N VAL A 26 2.17 13.92 2.03
CA VAL A 26 2.04 14.58 3.34
C VAL A 26 0.65 14.41 3.92
N GLU A 27 -0.41 14.62 3.14
CA GLU A 27 -1.81 14.40 3.54
C GLU A 27 -2.05 12.94 3.97
N ARG A 28 -1.36 11.99 3.33
CA ARG A 28 -1.39 10.56 3.67
C ARG A 28 -0.51 10.18 4.84
N VAL A 29 0.18 11.15 5.40
CA VAL A 29 1.14 11.02 6.49
C VAL A 29 2.21 9.97 6.21
N ILE A 30 2.72 9.98 4.99
CA ILE A 30 3.88 9.19 4.60
C ILE A 30 5.12 9.99 4.99
N ALA A 31 6.09 9.36 5.64
CA ALA A 31 7.34 10.01 6.01
C ALA A 31 8.28 10.11 4.79
N PRO A 32 9.07 11.19 4.66
CA PRO A 32 9.92 11.42 3.49
C PRO A 32 10.96 10.31 3.29
N GLU A 33 11.48 9.72 4.35
CA GLU A 33 12.41 8.58 4.29
C GLU A 33 11.75 7.31 3.73
N ILE A 34 10.44 7.10 3.97
CA ILE A 34 9.69 5.97 3.41
C ILE A 34 9.43 6.21 1.92
N ALA A 35 9.03 7.43 1.55
CA ALA A 35 8.88 7.85 0.15
C ALA A 35 10.20 7.68 -0.62
N ARG A 36 11.33 8.14 -0.05
CA ARG A 36 12.68 7.97 -0.60
C ARG A 36 13.05 6.50 -0.77
N ALA A 37 12.88 5.70 0.29
CA ALA A 37 13.22 4.29 0.27
C ALA A 37 12.41 3.51 -0.78
N ARG A 38 11.16 3.90 -1.01
CA ARG A 38 10.33 3.36 -2.10
C ARG A 38 10.76 3.86 -3.48
N GLY A 39 11.38 5.03 -3.59
CA GLY A 39 11.79 5.62 -4.87
C GLY A 39 10.60 6.20 -5.63
N VAL A 40 9.65 6.81 -4.92
CA VAL A 40 8.55 7.55 -5.57
C VAL A 40 9.10 8.77 -6.31
N PHE A 41 8.48 9.10 -7.44
CA PHE A 41 8.83 10.31 -8.21
C PHE A 41 7.65 10.83 -9.01
N SER A 42 7.72 12.09 -9.46
CA SER A 42 6.72 12.69 -10.35
C SER A 42 7.12 12.56 -11.81
N ALA A 43 6.34 11.81 -12.58
CA ALA A 43 6.43 11.80 -14.03
C ALA A 43 5.75 13.05 -14.60
N HIS A 44 6.49 13.78 -15.42
CA HIS A 44 6.05 15.01 -16.11
C HIS A 44 6.25 14.94 -17.63
N ASP A 45 6.84 13.85 -18.13
CA ASP A 45 6.97 13.52 -19.53
C ASP A 45 6.36 12.13 -19.80
N PRO A 46 5.43 11.98 -20.78
CA PRO A 46 4.86 10.70 -21.16
C PRO A 46 5.91 9.63 -21.49
N ALA A 47 7.10 10.01 -21.97
CA ALA A 47 8.19 9.08 -22.25
C ALA A 47 8.70 8.36 -20.98
N GLN A 48 8.61 9.00 -19.81
CA GLN A 48 8.96 8.37 -18.53
C GLN A 48 7.99 7.23 -18.19
N LEU A 49 6.70 7.38 -18.49
CA LEU A 49 5.70 6.33 -18.29
C LEU A 49 5.80 5.25 -19.37
N GLU A 50 6.12 5.62 -20.61
CA GLU A 50 6.42 4.67 -21.68
C GLU A 50 7.58 3.74 -21.30
N ALA A 51 8.68 4.28 -20.80
CA ALA A 51 9.84 3.52 -20.36
C ALA A 51 9.52 2.53 -19.21
N LEU A 52 8.43 2.78 -18.48
CA LEU A 52 7.91 1.91 -17.42
C LEU A 52 6.86 0.90 -17.91
N GLY A 53 6.56 0.87 -19.22
CA GLY A 53 5.64 -0.08 -19.84
C GLY A 53 4.17 0.35 -19.85
N PHE A 54 3.85 1.61 -19.52
CA PHE A 54 2.48 2.12 -19.59
C PHE A 54 2.03 2.26 -21.05
N ALA A 55 0.82 1.77 -21.35
CA ALA A 55 0.20 1.91 -22.66
C ALA A 55 -0.11 3.40 -22.97
N PRO A 56 -0.22 3.83 -24.24
CA PRO A 56 -0.46 5.23 -24.59
C PRO A 56 -1.60 5.91 -23.82
N SER A 57 -2.70 5.19 -23.58
CA SER A 57 -3.86 5.70 -22.81
C SER A 57 -3.60 5.89 -21.31
N GLN A 58 -2.51 5.33 -20.77
CA GLN A 58 -2.14 5.38 -19.35
C GLN A 58 -1.03 6.41 -19.07
N ARG A 59 -0.44 7.03 -20.11
CA ARG A 59 0.68 7.97 -20.00
C ARG A 59 0.21 9.38 -19.61
N LEU A 60 -0.62 9.45 -18.58
CA LEU A 60 -1.22 10.68 -18.07
C LEU A 60 -0.20 11.45 -17.24
N ILE A 61 -0.03 12.75 -17.48
CA ILE A 61 0.90 13.62 -16.76
C ILE A 61 0.18 14.85 -16.18
N PRO A 62 0.64 15.40 -15.05
CA PRO A 62 1.65 14.83 -14.15
C PRO A 62 1.12 13.62 -13.37
N SER A 63 1.98 12.64 -13.10
CA SER A 63 1.64 11.41 -12.36
C SER A 63 2.63 11.12 -11.24
N LEU A 64 2.12 10.75 -10.07
CA LEU A 64 2.95 10.13 -9.03
C LEU A 64 3.25 8.68 -9.44
N VAL A 65 4.52 8.36 -9.63
CA VAL A 65 5.00 7.01 -9.91
C VAL A 65 5.36 6.33 -8.59
N ILE A 66 4.81 5.15 -8.38
CA ILE A 66 4.92 4.40 -7.12
C ILE A 66 5.45 2.99 -7.43
N PRO A 67 6.77 2.75 -7.28
CA PRO A 67 7.34 1.43 -7.46
C PRO A 67 6.79 0.41 -6.45
N VAL A 68 6.55 -0.81 -6.92
CA VAL A 68 6.13 -1.96 -6.11
C VAL A 68 7.29 -2.93 -5.98
N HIS A 69 7.54 -3.39 -4.76
CA HIS A 69 8.70 -4.25 -4.47
C HIS A 69 8.30 -5.59 -3.89
N ASP A 70 9.11 -6.62 -4.18
CA ASP A 70 9.01 -7.91 -3.51
C ASP A 70 9.80 -7.95 -2.19
N LEU A 71 9.74 -9.11 -1.51
CA LEU A 71 10.44 -9.35 -0.24
C LEU A 71 11.97 -9.31 -0.35
N ASP A 72 12.53 -9.38 -1.56
CA ASP A 72 13.97 -9.25 -1.81
C ASP A 72 14.34 -7.81 -2.15
N GLY A 73 13.36 -6.92 -2.31
CA GLY A 73 13.54 -5.51 -2.63
C GLY A 73 13.72 -5.24 -4.11
N ASN A 74 13.43 -6.22 -4.98
CA ASN A 74 13.38 -6.03 -6.42
C ASN A 74 12.09 -5.30 -6.80
N ARG A 75 12.16 -4.41 -7.78
CA ARG A 75 10.96 -3.78 -8.34
C ARG A 75 10.21 -4.82 -9.19
N VAL A 76 9.01 -5.22 -8.75
CA VAL A 76 8.16 -6.21 -9.42
C VAL A 76 6.92 -5.62 -10.07
N GLY A 77 6.69 -4.32 -9.88
CA GLY A 77 5.61 -3.59 -10.52
C GLY A 77 5.76 -2.09 -10.29
N VAL A 78 4.79 -1.34 -10.81
CA VAL A 78 4.76 0.11 -10.68
C VAL A 78 3.33 0.60 -10.88
N TYR A 79 2.89 1.53 -10.03
CA TYR A 79 1.67 2.29 -10.26
C TYR A 79 2.01 3.68 -10.80
N ALA A 80 1.14 4.19 -11.68
CA ALA A 80 1.06 5.62 -11.97
C ALA A 80 -0.26 6.16 -11.40
N ARG A 81 -0.19 7.21 -10.60
CA ARG A 81 -1.35 7.93 -10.06
C ARG A 81 -1.38 9.33 -10.67
N PRO A 82 -2.14 9.54 -11.77
CA PRO A 82 -2.32 10.87 -12.33
C PRO A 82 -3.06 11.77 -11.37
N ARG A 83 -2.77 13.07 -11.45
CA ARG A 83 -3.58 14.10 -10.79
C ARG A 83 -5.00 14.10 -11.36
N ASP A 84 -5.10 14.04 -12.68
CA ASP A 84 -6.34 14.08 -13.45
C ASP A 84 -6.56 12.69 -14.09
N PRO A 85 -7.20 11.74 -13.35
CA PRO A 85 -7.40 10.38 -13.83
C PRO A 85 -8.40 10.31 -14.98
N ARG A 86 -8.12 9.44 -15.96
CA ARG A 86 -9.13 9.09 -16.96
C ARG A 86 -10.25 8.26 -16.34
N ASN A 87 -11.41 8.30 -16.98
CA ASN A 87 -12.51 7.41 -16.63
C ASN A 87 -12.31 6.02 -17.26
N GLY A 88 -12.65 4.98 -16.50
CA GLY A 88 -12.78 3.62 -17.00
C GLY A 88 -14.14 3.35 -17.63
N ASP A 89 -14.34 2.12 -18.10
CA ASP A 89 -15.51 1.70 -18.89
C ASP A 89 -16.86 1.93 -18.20
N ARG A 90 -16.89 2.05 -16.88
CA ARG A 90 -18.09 2.34 -16.07
C ARG A 90 -18.25 3.81 -15.69
N GLY A 91 -17.52 4.71 -16.35
CA GLY A 91 -17.52 6.15 -16.07
C GLY A 91 -16.84 6.54 -14.75
N LYS A 92 -16.20 5.59 -14.05
CA LYS A 92 -15.52 5.86 -12.78
C LYS A 92 -14.04 6.23 -13.02
N PRO A 93 -13.49 7.22 -12.31
CA PRO A 93 -12.08 7.56 -12.40
C PRO A 93 -11.16 6.38 -12.05
N ILE A 94 -10.16 6.13 -12.90
CA ILE A 94 -9.08 5.17 -12.64
C ILE A 94 -7.98 5.91 -11.89
N LYS A 95 -8.06 5.86 -10.55
CA LYS A 95 -7.12 6.57 -9.66
C LYS A 95 -5.68 6.05 -9.74
N TYR A 96 -5.51 4.77 -10.07
CA TYR A 96 -4.21 4.14 -10.21
C TYR A 96 -4.17 3.33 -11.49
N GLU A 97 -3.21 3.63 -12.35
CA GLU A 97 -2.88 2.84 -13.52
C GLU A 97 -1.83 1.79 -13.16
N TRP A 98 -1.96 0.61 -13.76
CA TRP A 98 -0.97 -0.46 -13.72
C TRP A 98 -0.58 -0.82 -15.15
N PRO A 99 0.70 -0.99 -15.49
CA PRO A 99 1.13 -1.35 -16.83
C PRO A 99 0.40 -2.60 -17.35
N ALA A 100 -0.04 -2.55 -18.61
CA ALA A 100 -0.77 -3.65 -19.21
C ALA A 100 0.07 -4.95 -19.20
N ARG A 101 -0.59 -6.11 -19.01
CA ARG A 101 0.02 -7.45 -19.08
C ARG A 101 1.05 -7.77 -17.99
N HIS A 102 1.14 -6.97 -16.92
CA HIS A 102 1.95 -7.31 -15.76
C HIS A 102 1.14 -8.07 -14.70
N HIS A 103 1.75 -9.11 -14.13
CA HIS A 103 1.14 -9.86 -13.04
C HIS A 103 1.04 -9.01 -11.77
N LEU A 104 -0.09 -9.13 -11.08
CA LEU A 104 -0.27 -8.54 -9.77
C LEU A 104 0.63 -9.26 -8.76
N ARG A 105 1.33 -8.49 -7.93
CA ARG A 105 2.27 -8.98 -6.90
C ARG A 105 1.98 -8.28 -5.58
N LEU A 106 2.23 -8.98 -4.48
CA LEU A 106 2.20 -8.39 -3.15
C LEU A 106 3.29 -7.31 -3.05
N ASP A 107 2.93 -6.12 -2.55
CA ASP A 107 3.87 -5.04 -2.32
C ASP A 107 4.46 -5.11 -0.91
N VAL A 108 5.78 -5.16 -0.83
CA VAL A 108 6.56 -5.13 0.41
C VAL A 108 7.39 -3.84 0.44
N PRO A 109 7.02 -2.83 1.26
CA PRO A 109 7.82 -1.63 1.41
C PRO A 109 9.27 -1.96 1.80
N ARG A 110 10.25 -1.40 1.08
CA ARG A 110 11.66 -1.84 1.16
C ARG A 110 12.26 -1.74 2.56
N GLY A 111 11.87 -0.73 3.33
CA GLY A 111 12.38 -0.43 4.66
C GLY A 111 12.01 -1.47 5.73
N ILE A 112 10.96 -2.28 5.51
CA ILE A 112 10.46 -3.23 6.52
C ILE A 112 10.74 -4.69 6.17
N ARG A 113 11.52 -5.00 5.13
CA ARG A 113 11.76 -6.39 4.67
C ARG A 113 12.22 -7.33 5.79
N ALA A 114 13.10 -6.85 6.68
CA ALA A 114 13.54 -7.62 7.84
C ALA A 114 12.37 -7.93 8.79
N GLN A 115 11.50 -6.96 9.05
CA GLN A 115 10.31 -7.15 9.89
C GLN A 115 9.28 -8.10 9.26
N VAL A 116 9.12 -8.04 7.94
CA VAL A 116 8.24 -8.97 7.21
C VAL A 116 8.74 -10.42 7.33
N ARG A 117 10.06 -10.63 7.41
CA ARG A 117 10.67 -11.95 7.62
C ARG A 117 10.66 -12.42 9.08
N ASP A 118 10.33 -11.54 10.02
CA ASP A 118 10.25 -11.88 11.44
C ASP A 118 8.80 -12.22 11.82
N ALA A 119 8.54 -13.49 12.15
CA ALA A 119 7.22 -13.97 12.54
C ALA A 119 6.74 -13.44 13.91
N SER A 120 7.64 -12.91 14.73
CA SER A 120 7.29 -12.33 16.04
C SER A 120 6.67 -10.94 15.93
N ILE A 121 6.93 -10.23 14.82
CA ILE A 121 6.39 -8.90 14.57
C ILE A 121 5.01 -9.03 13.90
N PRO A 122 3.95 -8.42 14.46
CA PRO A 122 2.64 -8.48 13.83
C PRO A 122 2.63 -7.91 12.41
N LEU A 123 1.99 -8.64 11.50
CA LEU A 123 1.88 -8.24 10.09
C LEU A 123 0.58 -7.48 9.87
N TRP A 124 0.65 -6.34 9.23
CA TRP A 124 -0.51 -5.59 8.74
C TRP A 124 -0.67 -5.80 7.24
N VAL A 125 -1.91 -5.96 6.79
CA VAL A 125 -2.26 -6.14 5.39
C VAL A 125 -3.30 -5.11 5.02
N THR A 126 -2.97 -4.25 4.06
CA THR A 126 -3.88 -3.24 3.50
C THR A 126 -3.96 -3.36 1.99
N GLU A 127 -4.71 -2.47 1.35
CA GLU A 127 -4.80 -2.37 -0.10
C GLU A 127 -4.11 -1.12 -0.63
N GLY A 128 -3.25 -1.31 -1.63
CA GLY A 128 -2.57 -0.23 -2.31
C GLY A 128 -1.34 0.31 -1.56
N PRO A 129 -0.30 0.70 -2.30
CA PRO A 129 1.03 0.97 -1.75
C PRO A 129 1.06 2.15 -0.77
N LEU A 130 0.33 3.23 -1.05
CA LEU A 130 0.37 4.44 -0.19
C LEU A 130 -0.23 4.22 1.19
N LYS A 131 -1.16 3.26 1.36
CA LYS A 131 -1.69 2.92 2.69
C LYS A 131 -0.66 2.12 3.49
N ALA A 132 0.05 1.20 2.83
CA ALA A 132 1.15 0.48 3.46
C ALA A 132 2.26 1.45 3.87
N ASP A 133 2.62 2.42 3.01
CA ASP A 133 3.60 3.45 3.34
C ASP A 133 3.17 4.31 4.52
N ALA A 134 1.91 4.71 4.59
CA ALA A 134 1.39 5.47 5.73
C ALA A 134 1.49 4.65 7.03
N ALA A 135 1.14 3.36 7.00
CA ALA A 135 1.26 2.48 8.14
C ALA A 135 2.74 2.25 8.55
N VAL A 136 3.63 2.06 7.58
CA VAL A 136 5.09 1.93 7.81
C VAL A 136 5.67 3.21 8.41
N SER A 137 5.23 4.37 7.94
CA SER A 137 5.61 5.69 8.49
C SER A 137 5.18 5.86 9.95
N ARG A 138 4.28 5.01 10.44
CA ARG A 138 3.85 4.93 11.85
C ARG A 138 4.41 3.71 12.58
N GLY A 139 5.45 3.07 12.03
CA GLY A 139 6.16 1.97 12.66
C GLY A 139 5.48 0.60 12.54
N LEU A 140 4.46 0.46 11.69
CA LEU A 140 3.78 -0.82 11.48
C LEU A 140 4.46 -1.64 10.37
N CYS A 141 4.65 -2.94 10.61
CA CYS A 141 5.08 -3.89 9.58
C CYS A 141 3.91 -4.18 8.62
N CYS A 142 3.73 -3.35 7.59
CA CYS A 142 2.58 -3.37 6.70
C CYS A 142 2.93 -3.72 5.24
N VAL A 143 2.21 -4.68 4.66
CA VAL A 143 2.27 -5.04 3.24
C VAL A 143 0.99 -4.63 2.52
N ALA A 144 1.08 -4.39 1.21
CA ALA A 144 -0.06 -3.95 0.40
C ALA A 144 -0.45 -4.99 -0.66
N LEU A 145 -1.74 -5.30 -0.72
CA LEU A 145 -2.33 -6.04 -1.82
C LEU A 145 -2.64 -5.12 -3.01
N PRO A 146 -2.44 -5.60 -4.25
CA PRO A 146 -2.93 -4.93 -5.43
C PRO A 146 -4.45 -5.12 -5.57
N GLY A 147 -5.20 -4.30 -4.82
CA GLY A 147 -6.65 -4.43 -4.63
C GLY A 147 -7.04 -5.63 -3.74
N VAL A 148 -8.29 -5.65 -3.26
CA VAL A 148 -8.78 -6.68 -2.32
C VAL A 148 -8.52 -8.12 -2.75
N TRP A 149 -8.55 -8.43 -4.05
CA TRP A 149 -8.36 -9.79 -4.59
C TRP A 149 -6.91 -10.09 -4.98
N GLY A 150 -6.00 -9.13 -4.83
CA GLY A 150 -4.60 -9.20 -5.26
C GLY A 150 -3.74 -10.26 -4.57
N PHE A 151 -4.34 -11.08 -3.70
CA PHE A 151 -3.72 -12.24 -3.07
C PHE A 151 -3.91 -13.54 -3.87
N LEU A 152 -4.76 -13.53 -4.91
CA LEU A 152 -4.97 -14.63 -5.83
C LEU A 152 -4.26 -14.36 -7.17
N GLY A 153 -3.55 -15.37 -7.68
CA GLY A 153 -3.18 -15.47 -9.09
C GLY A 153 -4.28 -16.16 -9.90
N ASN A 154 -3.94 -16.58 -11.13
CA ASN A 154 -4.91 -17.21 -12.04
C ASN A 154 -5.54 -18.49 -11.45
N GLU A 155 -4.78 -19.27 -10.67
CA GLU A 155 -5.23 -20.58 -10.17
C GLU A 155 -4.92 -20.82 -8.68
N ASP A 156 -3.96 -20.10 -8.09
CA ASP A 156 -3.50 -20.30 -6.71
C ASP A 156 -3.14 -18.95 -6.05
N ILE A 157 -2.87 -18.97 -4.75
CA ILE A 157 -2.37 -17.81 -4.00
C ILE A 157 -1.09 -17.28 -4.64
N VAL A 158 -0.90 -15.96 -4.63
CA VAL A 158 0.34 -15.38 -5.14
C VAL A 158 1.53 -15.92 -4.36
N ALA A 159 2.58 -16.33 -5.09
CA ALA A 159 3.73 -17.03 -4.51
C ALA A 159 4.45 -16.24 -3.41
N ASP A 160 4.29 -14.92 -3.40
CA ASP A 160 4.82 -14.03 -2.36
C ASP A 160 4.36 -14.45 -0.95
N TRP A 161 3.12 -14.91 -0.78
CA TRP A 161 2.60 -15.38 0.52
C TRP A 161 3.30 -16.62 1.05
N LYS A 162 3.83 -17.48 0.16
CA LYS A 162 4.59 -18.68 0.55
C LYS A 162 5.95 -18.34 1.17
N ARG A 163 6.40 -17.09 1.03
CA ARG A 163 7.71 -16.61 1.51
C ARG A 163 7.61 -15.79 2.80
N ILE A 164 6.41 -15.41 3.22
CA ILE A 164 6.18 -14.65 4.44
C ILE A 164 5.90 -15.65 5.57
N PRO A 165 6.70 -15.67 6.65
CA PRO A 165 6.43 -16.56 7.75
C PRO A 165 5.18 -16.07 8.50
N LEU A 166 4.20 -16.97 8.60
CA LEU A 166 2.91 -16.75 9.26
C LEU A 166 2.81 -17.43 10.63
N SER A 167 3.87 -18.13 11.03
CA SER A 167 4.05 -18.72 12.34
C SER A 167 5.55 -18.95 12.58
N SER A 168 5.98 -18.93 13.83
CA SER A 168 7.31 -19.41 14.26
C SER A 168 7.31 -20.91 14.58
N GLY A 169 6.32 -21.65 14.08
CA GLY A 169 6.08 -23.07 14.35
C GLY A 169 5.30 -23.31 15.64
N LYS A 170 5.73 -22.72 16.76
CA LYS A 170 5.04 -22.83 18.06
C LYS A 170 4.04 -21.72 18.33
N VAL A 171 4.24 -20.55 17.74
CA VAL A 171 3.42 -19.36 17.98
C VAL A 171 2.93 -18.81 16.64
N PRO A 172 1.60 -18.76 16.42
CA PRO A 172 1.03 -18.09 15.26
C PRO A 172 1.48 -16.62 15.18
N ARG A 173 1.77 -16.14 13.97
CA ARG A 173 1.98 -14.70 13.75
C ARG A 173 0.63 -14.02 13.77
N ARG A 174 0.53 -12.91 14.51
CA ARG A 174 -0.65 -12.02 14.45
C ARG A 174 -0.67 -11.30 13.12
N VAL A 175 -1.79 -11.41 12.39
CA VAL A 175 -2.01 -10.74 11.11
C VAL A 175 -3.27 -9.89 11.20
N TYR A 176 -3.13 -8.59 10.94
CA TYR A 176 -4.23 -7.62 10.94
C TYR A 176 -4.58 -7.25 9.50
N ILE A 177 -5.82 -7.48 9.08
CA ILE A 177 -6.33 -7.05 7.77
C ILE A 177 -7.09 -5.73 7.95
N ALA A 178 -6.61 -4.66 7.33
CA ALA A 178 -7.16 -3.32 7.39
C ALA A 178 -7.46 -2.80 5.97
N PHE A 179 -8.60 -3.21 5.43
CA PHE A 179 -9.12 -2.73 4.15
C PHE A 179 -9.82 -1.37 4.30
N ASP A 180 -10.02 -0.67 3.18
CA ASP A 180 -10.68 0.65 3.19
C ASP A 180 -12.12 0.55 3.67
N SER A 181 -12.49 1.30 4.71
CA SER A 181 -13.86 1.29 5.25
C SER A 181 -14.89 1.66 4.18
N ASP A 182 -14.55 2.57 3.27
CA ASP A 182 -15.41 3.04 2.16
C ASP A 182 -15.86 1.91 1.21
N VAL A 183 -15.10 0.81 1.11
CA VAL A 183 -15.45 -0.31 0.22
C VAL A 183 -15.93 -1.54 0.99
N MET A 184 -15.81 -1.56 2.31
CA MET A 184 -16.20 -2.68 3.16
C MET A 184 -17.69 -2.98 3.10
N GLN A 185 -18.56 -2.05 2.67
CA GLN A 185 -19.99 -2.31 2.49
C GLN A 185 -20.32 -3.17 1.25
N LYS A 186 -19.34 -3.42 0.37
CA LYS A 186 -19.56 -4.20 -0.86
C LYS A 186 -19.43 -5.69 -0.57
N ILE A 187 -20.41 -6.48 -1.01
CA ILE A 187 -20.40 -7.94 -0.85
C ILE A 187 -19.13 -8.59 -1.41
N GLU A 188 -18.61 -8.09 -2.53
CA GLU A 188 -17.38 -8.63 -3.13
C GLU A 188 -16.13 -8.38 -2.27
N VAL A 189 -16.10 -7.26 -1.52
CA VAL A 189 -15.01 -6.97 -0.58
C VAL A 189 -15.10 -7.89 0.64
N HIS A 190 -16.31 -8.12 1.16
CA HIS A 190 -16.51 -9.11 2.22
C HIS A 190 -16.08 -10.51 1.81
N ARG A 191 -16.38 -10.93 0.57
CA ARG A 191 -15.93 -12.23 0.03
C ARG A 191 -14.41 -12.31 -0.07
N ALA A 192 -13.78 -11.26 -0.59
CA ALA A 192 -12.32 -11.18 -0.68
C ALA A 192 -11.67 -11.29 0.72
N LEU A 193 -12.19 -10.52 1.68
CA LEU A 193 -11.73 -10.52 3.07
C LEU A 193 -11.90 -11.89 3.74
N ALA A 194 -13.06 -12.53 3.60
CA ALA A 194 -13.32 -13.85 4.15
C ALA A 194 -12.37 -14.90 3.58
N ARG A 195 -12.11 -14.85 2.26
CA ARG A 195 -11.19 -15.79 1.61
C ARG A 195 -9.73 -15.55 2.00
N LEU A 196 -9.30 -14.30 2.06
CA LEU A 196 -7.96 -13.94 2.53
C LEU A 196 -7.75 -14.39 3.98
N ARG A 197 -8.73 -14.15 4.85
CA ARG A 197 -8.70 -14.60 6.25
C ARG A 197 -8.57 -16.12 6.33
N GLN A 198 -9.38 -16.87 5.60
CA GLN A 198 -9.33 -18.32 5.62
C GLN A 198 -7.97 -18.85 5.14
N MET A 199 -7.41 -18.25 4.08
CA MET A 199 -6.08 -18.59 3.57
C MET A 199 -5.00 -18.42 4.64
N LEU A 200 -4.99 -17.28 5.34
CA LEU A 200 -4.00 -16.97 6.37
C LEU A 200 -4.15 -17.87 7.60
N LEU A 201 -5.39 -18.15 8.03
CA LEU A 201 -5.68 -19.10 9.10
C LEU A 201 -5.18 -20.52 8.75
N ASN A 202 -5.46 -20.99 7.53
CA ASN A 202 -4.99 -22.29 7.06
C ASN A 202 -3.47 -22.39 6.99
N ALA A 203 -2.79 -21.26 6.81
CA ALA A 203 -1.33 -21.17 6.83
C ALA A 203 -0.74 -20.97 8.25
N GLY A 204 -1.57 -21.02 9.30
CA GLY A 204 -1.14 -21.02 10.70
C GLY A 204 -1.00 -19.64 11.35
N ALA A 205 -1.52 -18.57 10.72
CA ALA A 205 -1.59 -17.24 11.33
C ALA A 205 -2.76 -17.11 12.33
N ASP A 206 -2.65 -16.15 13.24
CA ASP A 206 -3.77 -15.66 14.05
C ASP A 206 -4.28 -14.35 13.44
N VAL A 207 -5.51 -14.36 12.90
CA VAL A 207 -5.97 -13.33 11.95
C VAL A 207 -7.08 -12.47 12.53
N PHE A 208 -6.85 -11.16 12.54
CA PHE A 208 -7.76 -10.13 13.03
C PHE A 208 -8.23 -9.25 11.86
N ILE A 209 -9.52 -8.96 11.82
CA ILE A 209 -10.08 -7.97 10.90
C ILE A 209 -10.19 -6.65 11.64
N VAL A 210 -9.59 -5.60 11.10
CA VAL A 210 -9.65 -4.25 11.66
C VAL A 210 -10.66 -3.44 10.88
N HIS A 211 -11.72 -3.02 11.56
CA HIS A 211 -12.68 -2.06 11.03
C HIS A 211 -12.22 -0.65 11.38
N LEU A 212 -11.86 0.13 10.36
CA LEU A 212 -11.52 1.54 10.54
C LEU A 212 -12.82 2.32 10.77
N ALA A 213 -12.99 2.85 11.98
CA ALA A 213 -14.11 3.72 12.29
C ALA A 213 -13.94 5.07 11.56
N TYR A 214 -15.04 5.63 11.06
CA TYR A 214 -15.05 7.06 10.78
C TYR A 214 -14.99 7.77 12.12
N LEU A 215 -13.90 8.48 12.37
CA LEU A 215 -13.98 9.59 13.32
C LEU A 215 -14.89 10.61 12.64
N LEU A 216 -16.12 10.76 13.14
CA LEU A 216 -16.89 11.94 12.80
C LEU A 216 -16.00 13.14 13.16
N PRO A 217 -15.88 14.15 12.28
CA PRO A 217 -15.18 15.38 12.65
C PRO A 217 -15.74 15.83 13.99
N GLU A 218 -14.87 16.08 14.98
CA GLU A 218 -15.33 16.71 16.21
C GLU A 218 -16.06 17.99 15.82
N ASP A 219 -17.33 18.10 16.21
CA ASP A 219 -18.12 19.31 16.03
C ASP A 219 -17.36 20.47 16.67
N LYS A 220 -16.65 21.24 15.84
CA LYS A 220 -16.20 22.57 16.19
C LYS A 220 -17.44 23.44 16.29
N HIS A 221 -18.25 23.31 17.34
CA HIS A 221 -19.20 24.29 17.90
C HIS A 221 -19.96 23.63 19.07
N ALA A 222 -19.26 23.35 20.17
CA ALA A 222 -19.90 23.41 21.48
C ALA A 222 -19.76 24.86 21.98
N GLU A 223 -20.63 25.75 21.50
CA GLU A 223 -20.91 26.97 22.25
C GLU A 223 -21.54 26.55 23.57
N ILE A 224 -20.79 26.76 24.65
CA ILE A 224 -21.28 26.66 26.02
C ILE A 224 -22.25 27.84 26.20
N GLY A 225 -23.53 27.58 25.98
CA GLY A 225 -24.60 28.48 26.40
C GLY A 225 -24.75 28.40 27.92
N THR A 226 -24.22 29.41 28.61
CA THR A 226 -24.64 29.83 29.96
C THR A 226 -26.10 30.22 29.98
#